data_AF-A0A7C0W1N9-F1
#
_entry.id   AF-A0A7C0W1N9-F1
#
_cell.length_a   1.000
_cell.length_b   1.000
_cell.length_c   1.000
_cell.angle_alpha   90.00
_cell.angle_beta   90.00
_cell.angle_gamma   90.00
#
_symmetry.space_group_name_H-M   'P 1'
#
loop_
_entity.id
_entity.type
_entity.pdbx_description
1 polymer ?
#
loop_
_entity_poly.entity_id
_entity_poly.type
_entity_poly.pdbx_seq_one_letter_code
_entity_poly.pdbx_strand_id
1 'polypeptide(L)'
;MNKDKFINQIYKLAFNYFAEFLGTDTTSTDQLDDLGKIVFGGDWKGVFPSDIFKQLLPSFKSGDIGILNNDPSYLTGEHWLFFGITHNNKVMIHDTFGRNIYKLIPSFKNIPIIEPDKDKEQKKNSNSCGVHALSMAFIFNQWGASYAKLI
;
A
#
# COMPACT_ATOMS: atom_id res chain seq x y z
N MET A 1 7.11 19.73 -16.97
CA MET A 1 6.15 19.40 -15.89
C MET A 1 6.94 18.90 -14.70
N ASN A 2 6.71 19.44 -13.48
CA ASN A 2 7.39 18.96 -12.27
C ASN A 2 7.06 17.46 -12.04
N LYS A 3 8.05 16.66 -11.63
CA LYS A 3 7.94 15.23 -11.32
C LYS A 3 6.81 14.95 -10.32
N ASP A 4 6.69 15.78 -9.29
CA ASP A 4 5.64 15.64 -8.26
C ASP A 4 4.25 15.86 -8.86
N LYS A 5 4.10 16.89 -9.70
CA LYS A 5 2.83 17.19 -10.37
C LYS A 5 2.42 16.08 -11.31
N PHE A 6 3.37 15.51 -12.04
CA PHE A 6 3.14 14.37 -12.92
C PHE A 6 2.65 13.16 -12.13
N ILE A 7 3.39 12.75 -11.09
CA ILE A 7 3.05 11.53 -10.38
C ILE A 7 1.74 11.65 -9.59
N ASN A 8 1.43 12.84 -9.07
CA ASN A 8 0.13 13.12 -8.46
C ASN A 8 -1.04 13.02 -9.46
N GLN A 9 -0.83 13.38 -10.74
CA GLN A 9 -1.85 13.18 -11.77
C GLN A 9 -2.05 11.69 -12.06
N ILE A 10 -0.96 10.93 -12.17
CA ILE A 10 -1.04 9.48 -12.37
C ILE A 10 -1.72 8.80 -11.18
N TYR A 11 -1.39 9.21 -9.96
CA TYR A 11 -2.02 8.67 -8.75
C TYR A 11 -3.54 8.87 -8.76
N LYS A 12 -4.02 10.05 -9.16
CA LYS A 12 -5.46 10.32 -9.31
C LYS A 12 -6.10 9.47 -10.41
N LEU A 13 -5.41 9.26 -11.52
CA LEU A 13 -5.90 8.38 -12.59
C LEU A 13 -5.99 6.92 -12.12
N ALA A 14 -4.97 6.44 -11.41
CA ALA A 14 -4.97 5.11 -10.81
C ALA A 14 -6.10 4.97 -9.78
N PHE A 15 -6.29 5.97 -8.93
CA PHE A 15 -7.39 5.99 -7.96
C PHE A 15 -8.75 5.87 -8.64
N ASN A 16 -9.01 6.68 -9.66
CA ASN A 16 -10.27 6.62 -10.39
C ASN A 16 -10.47 5.25 -11.05
N TYR A 17 -9.42 4.70 -11.67
CA TYR A 17 -9.45 3.36 -12.25
C TYR A 17 -9.84 2.30 -11.22
N PHE A 18 -9.17 2.23 -10.07
CA PHE A 18 -9.49 1.23 -9.04
C PHE A 18 -10.87 1.48 -8.40
N ALA A 19 -11.28 2.73 -8.24
CA ALA A 19 -12.60 3.10 -7.72
C ALA A 19 -13.74 2.68 -8.65
N GLU A 20 -13.52 2.62 -9.97
CA GLU A 20 -14.53 2.12 -10.91
C GLU A 20 -14.83 0.62 -10.71
N PHE A 21 -13.86 -0.17 -10.23
CA PHE A 21 -14.05 -1.60 -9.96
C PHE A 21 -14.55 -1.88 -8.55
N LEU A 22 -14.07 -1.14 -7.55
CA LEU A 22 -14.30 -1.44 -6.13
C LEU A 22 -15.30 -0.48 -5.45
N GLY A 23 -15.65 0.62 -6.11
CA GLY A 23 -16.28 1.76 -5.44
C GLY A 23 -15.30 2.50 -4.53
N THR A 24 -15.82 3.42 -3.71
CA THR A 24 -15.01 4.22 -2.75
C THR A 24 -15.30 3.90 -1.29
N ASP A 25 -16.03 2.83 -1.04
CA ASP A 25 -16.41 2.35 0.29
C ASP A 25 -15.40 1.31 0.81
N THR A 26 -15.72 0.71 1.97
CA THR A 26 -14.90 -0.32 2.59
C THR A 26 -14.73 -1.51 1.64
N THR A 27 -13.48 -1.94 1.49
CA THR A 27 -13.08 -3.06 0.64
C THR A 27 -12.72 -4.27 1.51
N SER A 28 -13.01 -5.46 1.02
CA SER A 28 -12.62 -6.73 1.64
C SER A 28 -11.24 -7.20 1.17
N THR A 29 -10.65 -8.14 1.90
CA THR A 29 -9.41 -8.83 1.49
C THR A 29 -9.53 -9.45 0.11
N ASP A 30 -10.61 -10.22 -0.14
CA ASP A 30 -10.79 -10.93 -1.42
C ASP A 30 -10.91 -9.97 -2.60
N GLN A 31 -11.64 -8.86 -2.44
CA GLN A 31 -11.77 -7.84 -3.48
C GLN A 31 -10.43 -7.23 -3.87
N LEU A 32 -9.61 -6.88 -2.87
CA LEU A 32 -8.30 -6.29 -3.08
C LEU A 32 -7.32 -7.30 -3.68
N ASP A 33 -7.37 -8.55 -3.21
CA ASP A 33 -6.46 -9.60 -3.65
C ASP A 33 -6.76 -10.04 -5.08
N ASP A 34 -8.03 -10.23 -5.44
CA ASP A 34 -8.44 -10.60 -6.79
C ASP A 34 -8.06 -9.51 -7.80
N LEU A 35 -8.35 -8.24 -7.49
CA LEU A 35 -7.98 -7.15 -8.38
C LEU A 35 -6.46 -6.97 -8.47
N GLY A 36 -5.74 -7.11 -7.36
CA GLY A 36 -4.28 -7.05 -7.33
C GLY A 36 -3.63 -8.12 -8.20
N LYS A 37 -4.11 -9.37 -8.14
CA LYS A 37 -3.66 -10.46 -9.02
C LYS A 37 -3.89 -10.15 -10.50
N ILE A 38 -5.07 -9.60 -10.84
CA ILE A 38 -5.41 -9.25 -12.22
C ILE A 38 -4.49 -8.15 -12.75
N VAL A 39 -4.22 -7.12 -11.94
CA VAL A 39 -3.51 -5.91 -12.40
C VAL A 39 -2.00 -6.05 -12.36
N PHE A 40 -1.43 -6.67 -11.32
CA PHE A 40 0.02 -6.71 -11.10
C PHE A 40 0.65 -8.09 -11.33
N GLY A 41 -0.16 -9.14 -11.52
CA GLY A 41 0.32 -10.47 -11.85
C GLY A 41 1.36 -11.00 -10.86
N GLY A 42 2.53 -11.40 -11.37
CA GLY A 42 3.59 -12.04 -10.57
C GLY A 42 4.22 -11.16 -9.50
N ASP A 43 4.10 -9.83 -9.61
CA ASP A 43 4.64 -8.89 -8.63
C ASP A 43 3.74 -8.78 -7.39
N TRP A 44 2.44 -9.08 -7.54
CA TRP A 44 1.49 -9.11 -6.43
C TRP A 44 1.70 -10.31 -5.53
N LYS A 45 1.91 -10.07 -4.24
CA LYS A 45 2.05 -11.13 -3.23
C LYS A 45 0.80 -11.40 -2.44
N GLY A 46 -0.09 -10.43 -2.36
CA GLY A 46 -1.37 -10.61 -1.69
C GLY A 46 -1.72 -9.49 -0.74
N VAL A 47 -2.77 -9.78 0.02
CA VAL A 47 -3.26 -8.95 1.12
C VAL A 47 -3.01 -9.70 2.42
N PHE A 48 -2.22 -9.12 3.33
CA PHE A 48 -1.75 -9.81 4.52
C PHE A 48 -2.12 -9.07 5.81
N PRO A 49 -2.58 -9.77 6.86
CA PRO A 49 -2.58 -9.24 8.22
C PRO A 49 -1.15 -8.97 8.72
N SER A 50 -0.99 -8.07 9.71
CA SER A 50 0.34 -7.59 10.10
C SER A 50 1.26 -8.64 10.73
N ASP A 51 0.71 -9.61 11.45
CA ASP A 51 1.44 -10.75 12.01
C ASP A 51 1.93 -11.72 10.92
N ILE A 52 1.09 -12.03 9.94
CA ILE A 52 1.44 -12.89 8.81
C ILE A 52 2.45 -12.20 7.90
N PHE A 53 2.24 -10.92 7.58
CA PHE A 53 3.19 -10.11 6.81
C PHE A 53 4.58 -10.17 7.43
N LYS A 54 4.70 -9.98 8.75
CA LYS A 54 5.98 -10.01 9.46
C LYS A 54 6.70 -11.36 9.33
N GLN A 55 5.96 -12.46 9.33
CA GLN A 55 6.52 -13.80 9.16
C GLN A 55 7.01 -14.04 7.73
N LEU A 56 6.27 -13.53 6.73
CA LEU A 56 6.57 -13.72 5.31
C LEU A 56 7.62 -12.74 4.78
N LEU A 57 7.84 -11.62 5.47
CA LEU A 57 8.74 -10.55 5.05
C LEU A 57 10.12 -11.03 4.55
N PRO A 58 10.81 -12.00 5.18
CA PRO A 58 12.10 -12.50 4.71
C PRO A 58 12.05 -13.23 3.35
N SER A 59 10.87 -13.66 2.91
CA SER A 59 10.67 -14.36 1.63
C SER A 59 10.42 -13.43 0.44
N PHE A 60 10.04 -12.17 0.71
CA PHE A 60 9.79 -11.19 -0.34
C PHE A 60 11.08 -10.68 -0.97
N LYS A 61 11.01 -10.34 -2.25
CA LYS A 61 12.11 -9.92 -3.10
C LYS A 61 11.82 -8.55 -3.69
N SER A 62 12.87 -7.85 -4.13
CA SER A 62 12.74 -6.59 -4.86
C SER A 62 11.67 -6.66 -5.97
N GLY A 63 10.78 -5.68 -5.98
CA GLY A 63 9.64 -5.60 -6.93
C GLY A 63 8.35 -6.17 -6.38
N ASP A 64 8.42 -7.02 -5.34
CA ASP A 64 7.23 -7.57 -4.70
C ASP A 64 6.39 -6.46 -4.05
N ILE A 65 5.09 -6.51 -4.31
CA ILE A 65 4.11 -5.54 -3.79
C ILE A 65 2.88 -6.26 -3.23
N GLY A 66 2.14 -5.55 -2.39
CA GLY A 66 0.88 -6.02 -1.87
C GLY A 66 0.21 -5.03 -0.95
N ILE A 67 -0.79 -5.52 -0.22
CA ILE A 67 -1.48 -4.77 0.81
C ILE A 67 -1.27 -5.43 2.17
N LEU A 68 -1.16 -4.58 3.17
CA LEU A 68 -1.00 -4.92 4.58
C LEU A 68 -2.24 -4.40 5.33
N ASN A 69 -2.87 -5.24 6.14
CA ASN A 69 -3.76 -4.75 7.19
C ASN A 69 -2.94 -4.36 8.42
N ASN A 70 -3.30 -3.28 9.11
CA ASN A 70 -2.64 -2.91 10.37
C ASN A 70 -2.85 -3.96 11.47
N ASP A 71 -3.99 -4.63 11.46
CA ASP A 71 -4.33 -5.60 12.48
C ASP A 71 -3.75 -7.00 12.20
N PRO A 72 -3.50 -7.77 13.27
CA PRO A 72 -3.16 -9.17 13.16
C PRO A 72 -4.36 -10.03 12.71
N SER A 73 -4.06 -11.22 12.21
CA SER A 73 -5.00 -12.18 11.60
C SER A 73 -6.18 -12.61 12.48
N TYR A 74 -6.08 -12.46 13.80
CA TYR A 74 -7.13 -12.81 14.77
C TYR A 74 -8.09 -11.66 15.09
N LEU A 75 -7.92 -10.49 14.47
CA LEU A 75 -8.82 -9.34 14.55
C LEU A 75 -9.53 -9.11 13.20
N THR A 76 -10.56 -8.27 13.20
CA THR A 76 -11.44 -8.06 12.03
C THR A 76 -10.79 -7.23 10.91
N GLY A 77 -9.65 -6.58 11.17
CA GLY A 77 -8.98 -5.70 10.23
C GLY A 77 -9.60 -4.29 10.21
N GLU A 78 -8.79 -3.28 10.52
CA GLU A 78 -9.26 -1.89 10.64
C GLU A 78 -8.83 -1.01 9.45
N HIS A 79 -7.68 -1.29 8.82
CA HIS A 79 -7.10 -0.37 7.84
C HIS A 79 -6.15 -1.02 6.84
N TRP A 80 -6.25 -0.60 5.58
CA TRP A 80 -5.40 -1.06 4.47
C TRP A 80 -4.22 -0.13 4.22
N LEU A 81 -3.02 -0.70 4.17
CA LEU A 81 -1.76 -0.05 3.81
C LEU A 81 -1.16 -0.69 2.56
N PHE A 82 -0.48 0.09 1.75
CA PHE A 82 0.38 -0.46 0.69
C PHE A 82 1.72 -0.91 1.28
N PHE A 83 2.28 -2.00 0.75
CA PHE A 83 3.71 -2.30 0.90
C PHE A 83 4.39 -2.62 -0.43
N GLY A 84 5.68 -2.30 -0.53
CA GLY A 84 6.53 -2.71 -1.64
C GLY A 84 7.98 -2.93 -1.23
N ILE A 85 8.65 -3.90 -1.86
CA ILE A 85 10.07 -4.18 -1.63
C ILE A 85 10.91 -3.44 -2.66
N THR A 86 11.73 -2.52 -2.19
CA THR A 86 12.58 -1.68 -3.03
C THR A 86 13.71 -2.50 -3.68
N HIS A 87 14.37 -1.90 -4.68
CA HIS A 87 15.55 -2.48 -5.35
C HIS A 87 16.72 -2.81 -4.42
N ASN A 88 16.78 -2.19 -3.23
CA ASN A 88 17.78 -2.48 -2.21
C ASN A 88 17.22 -3.35 -1.06
N ASN A 89 16.16 -4.12 -1.31
CA ASN A 89 15.49 -5.03 -0.37
C ASN A 89 15.05 -4.34 0.93
N LYS A 90 14.66 -3.07 0.84
CA LYS A 90 14.03 -2.34 1.95
C LYS A 90 12.52 -2.39 1.79
N VAL A 91 11.81 -2.32 2.90
CA VAL A 91 10.36 -2.35 2.92
C VAL A 91 9.86 -0.91 2.88
N MET A 92 9.03 -0.61 1.89
CA MET A 92 8.28 0.64 1.83
C MET A 92 6.85 0.36 2.29
N ILE A 93 6.32 1.17 3.21
CA ILE A 93 4.92 1.07 3.65
C ILE A 93 4.29 2.44 3.54
N HIS A 94 3.08 2.49 2.99
CA HIS A 94 2.30 3.70 2.90
C HIS A 94 0.98 3.61 3.67
N ASP A 95 0.78 4.55 4.59
CA ASP A 95 -0.49 4.81 5.26
C ASP A 95 -1.06 6.13 4.76
N THR A 96 -2.21 6.08 4.10
CA THR A 96 -2.90 7.23 3.46
C THR A 96 -3.40 8.29 4.44
N PHE A 97 -3.39 7.96 5.74
CA PHE A 97 -3.67 8.91 6.82
C PHE A 97 -2.42 9.61 7.37
N GLY A 98 -1.23 9.26 6.86
CA GLY A 98 0.05 9.80 7.28
C GLY A 98 0.43 9.49 8.73
N ARG A 99 -0.07 8.38 9.31
CA ARG A 99 0.30 7.99 10.68
C ARG A 99 1.66 7.32 10.66
N ASN A 100 2.34 7.37 11.80
CA ASN A 100 3.62 6.69 11.96
C ASN A 100 3.40 5.16 12.02
N ILE A 101 4.05 4.42 11.12
CA ILE A 101 3.85 2.96 11.02
C ILE A 101 4.22 2.23 12.31
N TYR A 102 5.27 2.64 13.03
CA TYR A 102 5.65 1.98 14.29
C TYR A 102 4.68 2.24 15.44
N LYS A 103 3.87 3.31 15.37
CA LYS A 103 2.76 3.55 16.31
C LYS A 103 1.51 2.76 15.91
N LEU A 104 1.26 2.64 14.60
CA LEU A 104 0.12 1.92 14.07
C LEU A 104 0.28 0.40 14.22
N ILE A 105 1.50 -0.10 14.00
CA ILE A 105 1.85 -1.53 14.07
C ILE A 105 3.10 -1.67 14.96
N PRO A 106 2.94 -1.67 16.30
CA PRO A 106 4.09 -1.69 17.23
C PRO A 106 5.02 -2.90 17.06
N SER A 107 4.50 -4.01 16.55
CA SER A 107 5.29 -5.22 16.28
C SER A 107 6.37 -5.01 15.20
N PHE A 108 6.31 -3.91 14.43
CA PHE A 108 7.26 -3.58 13.37
C PHE A 108 8.45 -2.74 13.83
N LYS A 109 8.57 -2.41 15.13
CA LYS A 109 9.62 -1.53 15.68
C LYS A 109 11.06 -1.85 15.24
N ASN A 110 11.36 -3.11 14.91
CA ASN A 110 12.69 -3.56 14.50
C ASN A 110 12.83 -3.81 12.98
N ILE A 111 11.81 -3.45 12.19
CA ILE A 111 11.81 -3.59 10.73
C ILE A 111 12.19 -2.23 10.14
N PRO A 112 13.25 -2.12 9.34
CA PRO A 112 13.63 -0.85 8.71
C PRO A 112 12.63 -0.50 7.59
N ILE A 113 11.69 0.38 7.89
CA ILE A 113 10.62 0.82 6.96
C ILE A 113 10.93 2.19 6.37
N ILE A 114 10.72 2.32 5.06
CA ILE A 114 10.67 3.59 4.33
C ILE A 114 9.21 4.03 4.24
N GLU A 115 8.91 5.24 4.72
CA GLU A 115 7.59 5.88 4.57
C GLU A 115 7.68 6.92 3.42
N PRO A 116 6.65 7.05 2.55
CA PRO A 116 6.49 8.21 1.66
C PRO A 116 6.41 9.54 2.43
N ASP A 117 6.44 10.65 1.68
CA ASP A 117 6.18 11.96 2.26
C ASP A 117 4.77 11.99 2.88
N LYS A 118 4.63 12.63 4.05
CA LYS A 118 3.44 12.46 4.92
C LYS A 118 2.30 13.43 4.60
N ASP A 119 2.19 13.82 3.35
CA ASP A 119 1.12 14.72 2.92
C ASP A 119 -0.19 13.93 2.89
N LYS A 120 -0.99 14.07 3.95
CA LYS A 120 -2.23 13.30 4.14
C LYS A 120 -3.12 13.33 2.88
N GLU A 121 -3.26 12.20 2.21
CA GLU A 121 -4.11 12.08 1.02
C GLU A 121 -5.57 11.81 1.38
N GLN A 122 -5.82 11.31 2.61
CA GLN A 122 -7.16 11.05 3.12
C GLN A 122 -7.58 11.95 4.29
N LYS A 123 -8.85 12.35 4.27
CA LYS A 123 -9.56 12.88 5.44
C LYS A 123 -9.88 11.72 6.38
N LYS A 124 -9.85 11.96 7.70
CA LYS A 124 -10.05 10.95 8.77
C LYS A 124 -11.28 10.04 8.65
N ASN A 125 -12.31 10.41 7.88
CA ASN A 125 -13.58 9.69 7.79
C ASN A 125 -13.81 9.07 6.39
N SER A 126 -12.75 8.85 5.62
CA SER A 126 -12.85 8.23 4.29
C SER A 126 -12.65 6.71 4.37
N ASN A 127 -13.48 5.97 3.65
CA ASN A 127 -13.44 4.50 3.60
C ASN A 127 -12.63 3.96 2.41
N SER A 128 -12.03 4.82 1.58
CA SER A 128 -11.37 4.44 0.33
C SER A 128 -9.92 3.94 0.49
N CYS A 129 -9.50 3.55 1.70
CA CYS A 129 -8.08 3.24 1.98
C CYS A 129 -7.55 2.08 1.12
N GLY A 130 -8.39 1.08 0.79
CA GLY A 130 -8.01 0.00 -0.12
C GLY A 130 -7.74 0.48 -1.54
N VAL A 131 -8.56 1.39 -2.07
CA VAL A 131 -8.38 2.00 -3.40
C VAL A 131 -7.08 2.82 -3.44
N HIS A 132 -6.81 3.60 -2.39
CA HIS A 132 -5.56 4.34 -2.28
C HIS A 132 -4.34 3.41 -2.18
N ALA A 133 -4.45 2.29 -1.46
CA ALA A 133 -3.38 1.30 -1.36
C ALA A 133 -3.07 0.65 -2.73
N LEU A 134 -4.10 0.28 -3.51
CA LEU A 134 -3.92 -0.19 -4.89
C LEU A 134 -3.32 0.90 -5.80
N SER A 135 -3.74 2.15 -5.62
CA SER A 135 -3.19 3.28 -6.37
C SER A 135 -1.70 3.47 -6.10
N MET A 136 -1.28 3.33 -4.85
CA MET A 136 0.14 3.34 -4.49
C MET A 136 0.91 2.14 -5.03
N ALA A 137 0.31 0.94 -5.00
CA ALA A 137 0.88 -0.24 -5.62
C ALA A 137 1.15 -0.03 -7.10
N PHE A 138 0.22 0.62 -7.81
CA PHE A 138 0.41 0.99 -9.22
C PHE A 138 1.58 1.96 -9.42
N ILE A 139 1.67 3.03 -8.62
CA ILE A 139 2.80 3.97 -8.72
C ILE A 139 4.14 3.27 -8.47
N PHE A 140 4.21 2.44 -7.43
CA PHE A 140 5.41 1.70 -7.10
C PHE A 140 5.79 0.68 -8.18
N ASN A 141 4.82 -0.09 -8.68
CA ASN A 141 5.08 -1.12 -9.70
C ASN A 141 5.61 -0.51 -11.00
N GLN A 142 5.09 0.64 -11.42
CA GLN A 142 5.43 1.26 -12.69
C GLN A 142 6.66 2.19 -12.63
N TRP A 143 6.89 2.89 -11.51
CA TRP A 143 7.97 3.89 -11.40
C TRP A 143 8.91 3.68 -10.21
N GLY A 144 8.64 2.71 -9.35
CA GLY A 144 9.47 2.35 -8.20
C GLY A 144 9.39 3.35 -7.03
N ALA A 145 10.09 2.99 -5.96
CA ALA A 145 10.12 3.72 -4.70
C ALA A 145 10.49 5.21 -4.83
N SER A 146 11.31 5.57 -5.82
CA SER A 146 11.78 6.96 -6.00
C SER A 146 10.68 7.92 -6.46
N TYR A 147 9.63 7.40 -7.09
CA TYR A 147 8.43 8.16 -7.47
C TYR A 147 7.31 7.94 -6.45
N ALA A 148 7.16 6.72 -5.94
CA ALA A 148 6.14 6.43 -4.92
C ALA A 148 6.32 7.25 -3.64
N LYS A 149 7.54 7.70 -3.30
CA LYS A 149 7.78 8.54 -2.12
C LYS A 149 7.30 9.99 -2.26
N LEU A 150 6.92 10.41 -3.46
CA LEU A 150 6.50 11.78 -3.80
C LEU A 150 4.97 11.94 -3.80
N ILE A 151 4.28 10.84 -3.54
CA ILE A 151 2.89 10.87 -3.08
C ILE A 151 2.97 11.08 -1.58
#